data_AF-A0A1G0RHD6-F1
#
_entry.id   AF-A0A1G0RHD6-F1
#
_cell.length_a   1.000
_cell.length_b   1.000
_cell.length_c   1.000
_cell.angle_alpha   90.00
_cell.angle_beta   90.00
_cell.angle_gamma   90.00
#
_symmetry.space_group_name_H-M   'P 1'
#
loop_
_entity.id
_entity.type
_entity.pdbx_description
1 polymer ?
#
loop_
_entity_poly.entity_id
_entity_poly.type
_entity_poly.pdbx_seq_one_letter_code
_entity_poly.pdbx_strand_id
1 'polypeptide(L)'
;MLQEVLKVAFSQIGVMEVPEGSNSGPQVNKYLASVNVPPHNYWCASFVYWCFNEAAKNLGRDNPLVKTGGCIRHWNKTNGTKLLAKDAINNPSLIKPGYVFIIDHGAGKGHTGIVEKVDGGFVHTIEGNSNPNGSSNGIGVFNITKRKINSINKGYIVYS
;
A
#
# COMPACT_ATOMS: atom_id res chain seq x y z
N MET A 1 4.40 15.72 1.90
CA MET A 1 4.67 14.37 1.36
C MET A 1 3.38 13.56 1.22
N LEU A 2 2.74 13.17 2.33
CA LEU A 2 1.60 12.24 2.31
C LEU A 2 0.39 12.68 1.46
N GLN A 3 0.07 13.98 1.42
CA GLN A 3 -0.99 14.48 0.53
C GLN A 3 -0.69 14.24 -0.94
N GLU A 4 0.57 14.39 -1.36
CA GLU A 4 0.99 14.14 -2.73
C GLU A 4 0.99 12.64 -3.04
N VAL A 5 1.40 11.80 -2.09
CA VAL A 5 1.28 10.33 -2.18
C VAL A 5 -0.17 9.93 -2.46
N LEU A 6 -1.13 10.52 -1.75
CA LEU A 6 -2.55 10.24 -1.96
C LEU A 6 -3.01 10.66 -3.35
N LYS A 7 -2.66 11.86 -3.82
CA LYS A 7 -2.99 12.30 -5.18
C LYS A 7 -2.45 11.33 -6.23
N VAL A 8 -1.19 10.91 -6.09
CA VAL A 8 -0.58 9.90 -6.97
C VAL A 8 -1.35 8.59 -6.90
N ALA A 9 -1.62 8.06 -5.70
CA ALA A 9 -2.34 6.80 -5.53
C ALA A 9 -3.77 6.85 -6.13
N PHE A 10 -4.50 7.94 -5.92
CA PHE A 10 -5.83 8.15 -6.49
C PHE A 10 -5.82 8.11 -8.02
N SER A 11 -4.80 8.70 -8.66
CA SER A 11 -4.68 8.69 -10.12
C SER A 11 -4.50 7.30 -10.72
N GLN A 12 -4.16 6.30 -9.89
CA GLN A 12 -3.94 4.93 -10.35
C GLN A 12 -5.15 4.01 -10.13
N ILE A 13 -6.23 4.46 -9.49
CA ILE A 13 -7.44 3.66 -9.32
C ILE A 13 -7.98 3.23 -10.69
N GLY A 14 -8.30 1.94 -10.85
CA GLY A 14 -8.76 1.38 -12.11
C GLY A 14 -7.65 0.89 -13.04
N VAL A 15 -6.37 1.04 -12.67
CA VAL A 15 -5.27 0.33 -13.34
C VAL A 15 -5.44 -1.17 -13.11
N MET A 16 -5.44 -1.93 -14.21
CA MET A 16 -5.61 -3.39 -14.20
C MET A 16 -4.38 -4.10 -14.73
N GLU A 17 -4.24 -5.37 -14.35
CA GLU A 17 -3.32 -6.32 -14.97
C GLU A 17 -3.72 -6.59 -16.43
N VAL A 18 -2.73 -6.82 -17.29
CA VAL A 18 -2.92 -7.12 -18.72
C VAL A 18 -1.94 -8.24 -19.13
N PRO A 19 -2.44 -9.47 -19.37
CA PRO A 19 -3.82 -9.92 -19.17
C PRO A 19 -4.20 -9.98 -17.68
N GLU A 20 -5.50 -10.02 -17.38
CA GLU A 20 -6.01 -10.11 -16.01
C GLU A 20 -5.46 -11.36 -15.29
N GLY A 21 -5.06 -11.21 -14.02
CA GLY A 21 -4.52 -12.30 -13.19
C GLY A 21 -3.06 -12.68 -13.50
N SER A 22 -2.40 -11.93 -14.39
CA SER A 22 -1.02 -12.22 -14.80
C SER A 22 0.04 -11.63 -13.87
N ASN A 23 -0.33 -10.79 -12.90
CA ASN A 23 0.60 -9.94 -12.15
C ASN A 23 1.55 -9.15 -13.06
N SER A 24 1.04 -8.70 -14.21
CA SER A 24 1.79 -7.99 -15.24
C SER A 24 0.88 -7.00 -15.98
N GLY A 25 1.49 -6.08 -16.71
CA GLY A 25 0.79 -5.09 -17.52
C GLY A 25 1.62 -3.80 -17.66
N PRO A 26 1.29 -2.90 -18.60
CA PRO A 26 2.13 -1.73 -18.88
C PRO A 26 2.43 -0.87 -17.65
N GLN A 27 1.42 -0.64 -16.79
CA GLN A 27 1.57 0.16 -15.58
C GLN A 27 2.04 -0.69 -14.37
N VAL A 28 1.53 -1.92 -14.23
CA VAL A 28 1.96 -2.86 -13.18
C VAL A 28 3.46 -3.13 -13.26
N ASN A 29 4.00 -3.28 -14.46
CA ASN A 29 5.43 -3.50 -14.69
C ASN A 29 6.27 -2.29 -14.27
N LYS A 30 5.74 -1.05 -14.32
CA LYS A 30 6.43 0.14 -13.78
C LYS A 30 6.49 0.10 -12.26
N TYR A 31 5.42 -0.33 -11.60
CA TYR A 31 5.43 -0.48 -10.14
C TYR A 31 6.49 -1.49 -9.72
N LEU A 32 6.49 -2.66 -10.34
CA LEU A 32 7.46 -3.73 -10.10
C LEU A 32 8.90 -3.27 -10.37
N ALA A 33 9.14 -2.62 -11.51
CA ALA A 33 10.45 -2.08 -11.86
C ALA A 33 10.95 -1.02 -10.87
N SER A 34 10.05 -0.25 -10.24
CA SER A 34 10.44 0.78 -9.26
C SER A 34 11.21 0.23 -8.06
N VAL A 35 11.05 -1.07 -7.77
CA VAL A 35 11.75 -1.81 -6.70
C VAL A 35 12.59 -2.97 -7.24
N ASN A 36 12.89 -2.98 -8.54
CA ASN A 36 13.67 -4.01 -9.22
C ASN A 36 13.08 -5.43 -9.10
N VAL A 37 11.76 -5.57 -9.07
CA VAL A 37 11.08 -6.87 -9.11
C VAL A 37 10.64 -7.14 -10.55
N PRO A 38 10.83 -8.36 -11.09
CA PRO A 38 10.37 -8.69 -12.44
C PRO A 38 8.84 -8.81 -12.51
N PRO A 39 8.24 -8.66 -13.71
CA PRO A 39 6.83 -8.99 -13.97
C PRO A 39 6.42 -10.37 -13.43
N HIS A 40 5.12 -10.59 -13.29
CA HIS A 40 4.53 -11.85 -12.78
C HIS A 40 4.77 -12.12 -11.29
N ASN A 41 5.08 -11.07 -10.53
CA ASN A 41 5.22 -11.13 -9.08
C ASN A 41 4.17 -10.24 -8.41
N TYR A 42 3.81 -10.58 -7.17
CA TYR A 42 2.95 -9.74 -6.36
C TYR A 42 3.50 -8.31 -6.25
N TRP A 43 2.62 -7.33 -6.40
CA TRP A 43 3.02 -5.94 -6.65
C TRP A 43 2.39 -4.93 -5.70
N CYS A 44 1.74 -5.37 -4.61
CA CYS A 44 1.13 -4.46 -3.62
C CYS A 44 2.15 -3.50 -2.99
N ALA A 45 3.27 -4.00 -2.47
CA ALA A 45 4.31 -3.13 -1.89
C ALA A 45 5.07 -2.33 -2.95
N SER A 46 5.24 -2.90 -4.14
CA SER A 46 5.83 -2.19 -5.29
C SER A 46 5.00 -0.98 -5.71
N PHE A 47 3.67 -1.11 -5.70
CA PHE A 47 2.73 0.00 -5.93
C PHE A 47 2.86 1.09 -4.86
N VAL A 48 2.89 0.71 -3.58
CA VAL A 48 3.07 1.67 -2.48
C VAL A 48 4.41 2.42 -2.62
N TYR A 49 5.50 1.70 -2.87
CA TYR A 49 6.82 2.31 -3.10
C TYR A 49 6.79 3.27 -4.29
N TRP A 50 6.19 2.87 -5.41
CA TRP A 50 6.07 3.71 -6.60
C TRP A 50 5.27 4.98 -6.32
N CYS A 51 4.15 4.91 -5.58
CA CYS A 51 3.37 6.10 -5.22
C CYS A 51 4.19 7.10 -4.41
N PHE A 52 4.96 6.63 -3.42
CA PHE A 52 5.87 7.49 -2.67
C PHE A 52 7.01 8.01 -3.53
N ASN A 53 7.52 7.21 -4.48
CA ASN A 53 8.58 7.62 -5.37
C ASN A 53 8.17 8.77 -6.29
N GLU A 54 7.00 8.68 -6.92
CA GLU A 54 6.49 9.76 -7.78
C GLU A 54 6.13 11.01 -6.97
N ALA A 55 5.53 10.85 -5.78
CA ALA A 55 5.28 11.98 -4.89
C ALA A 55 6.58 12.67 -4.44
N ALA A 56 7.63 11.90 -4.14
CA ALA A 56 8.94 12.42 -3.78
C ALA A 56 9.55 13.23 -4.95
N LYS A 57 9.49 12.69 -6.17
CA LYS A 57 9.93 13.40 -7.39
C LYS A 57 9.18 14.70 -7.62
N ASN A 58 7.85 14.69 -7.52
CA ASN A 58 7.01 15.88 -7.69
C ASN A 58 7.36 16.99 -6.68
N LEU A 59 7.83 16.61 -5.50
CA LEU A 59 8.21 17.53 -4.43
C LEU A 59 9.71 17.86 -4.39
N GLY A 60 10.53 17.27 -5.27
CA GLY A 60 11.99 17.43 -5.23
C GLY A 60 12.62 16.88 -3.94
N ARG A 61 12.12 15.77 -3.41
CA ARG A 61 12.61 15.12 -2.18
C ARG A 61 13.01 13.67 -2.44
N ASP A 62 13.72 13.08 -1.49
CA ASP A 62 14.01 11.65 -1.48
C ASP A 62 12.78 10.84 -1.04
N ASN A 63 12.66 9.61 -1.60
CA ASN A 63 11.63 8.67 -1.19
C ASN A 63 12.01 8.04 0.18
N PRO A 64 11.18 8.19 1.23
CA PRO A 64 11.51 7.71 2.58
C PRO A 64 11.30 6.19 2.75
N LEU A 65 10.73 5.50 1.76
CA LEU A 65 10.44 4.07 1.88
C LEU A 65 11.67 3.22 1.60
N VAL A 66 11.73 2.07 2.29
CA VAL A 66 12.65 0.99 1.92
C VAL A 66 12.33 0.53 0.51
N LYS A 67 13.32 0.52 -0.39
CA LYS A 67 13.16 -0.02 -1.75
C LYS A 67 12.98 -1.55 -1.71
N THR A 68 11.74 -2.02 -1.79
CA THR A 68 11.38 -3.44 -1.65
C THR A 68 10.00 -3.75 -2.22
N GLY A 69 9.85 -4.89 -2.92
CA GLY A 69 8.54 -5.44 -3.28
C GLY A 69 7.92 -6.34 -2.19
N GLY A 70 8.64 -6.61 -1.11
CA GLY A 70 8.16 -7.44 0.00
C GLY A 70 7.47 -6.63 1.11
N CYS A 71 6.17 -6.86 1.32
CA CYS A 71 5.36 -6.22 2.37
C CYS A 71 5.96 -6.38 3.79
N ILE A 72 6.27 -7.61 4.21
CA ILE A 72 6.83 -7.86 5.55
C ILE A 72 8.25 -7.30 5.68
N ARG A 73 9.03 -7.31 4.60
CA ARG A 73 10.36 -6.69 4.57
C ARG A 73 10.27 -5.17 4.75
N HIS A 74 9.26 -4.53 4.15
CA HIS A 74 8.98 -3.11 4.33
C HIS A 74 8.72 -2.77 5.80
N TRP A 75 7.83 -3.51 6.46
CA TRP A 75 7.58 -3.37 7.91
C TRP A 75 8.85 -3.57 8.75
N ASN A 76 9.64 -4.60 8.47
CA ASN A 76 10.79 -4.94 9.29
C ASN A 76 11.96 -3.95 9.15
N LYS A 77 12.14 -3.35 7.97
CA LYS A 77 13.32 -2.52 7.65
C LYS A 77 13.03 -1.02 7.59
N THR A 78 11.77 -0.59 7.75
CA THR A 78 11.43 0.83 7.73
C THR A 78 12.04 1.60 8.89
N ASN A 79 12.40 2.85 8.62
CA ASN A 79 12.74 3.87 9.62
C ASN A 79 11.52 4.72 10.04
N GLY A 80 10.36 4.49 9.41
CA GLY A 80 9.11 5.14 9.78
C GLY A 80 8.60 4.65 11.14
N THR A 81 7.85 5.50 11.83
CA THR A 81 7.21 5.12 13.10
C THR A 81 6.16 4.05 12.87
N LYS A 82 6.07 3.08 13.78
CA LYS A 82 5.10 1.98 13.70
C LYS A 82 3.95 2.24 14.66
N LEU A 83 2.74 2.34 14.13
CA LEU A 83 1.50 2.27 14.90
C LEU A 83 1.04 0.82 14.88
N LEU A 84 1.04 0.14 16.03
CA LEU A 84 0.67 -1.27 16.10
C LEU A 84 -0.85 -1.43 15.94
N ALA A 85 -1.27 -2.59 15.42
CA ALA A 85 -2.69 -2.91 15.24
C ALA A 85 -3.51 -2.78 16.53
N LYS A 86 -2.96 -3.23 17.67
CA LYS A 86 -3.61 -3.11 18.98
C LYS A 86 -3.96 -1.66 19.33
N ASP A 87 -3.02 -0.74 19.12
CA ASP A 87 -3.21 0.67 19.46
C ASP A 87 -4.20 1.34 18.50
N ALA A 88 -4.11 0.99 17.21
CA ALA A 88 -5.05 1.47 16.20
C ALA A 88 -6.49 0.96 16.41
N ILE A 89 -6.66 -0.27 16.90
CA ILE A 89 -7.98 -0.82 17.27
C ILE A 89 -8.55 -0.09 18.49
N ASN A 90 -7.72 0.16 19.51
CA ASN A 90 -8.15 0.84 20.73
C ASN A 90 -8.44 2.33 20.50
N ASN A 91 -7.71 2.97 19.57
CA ASN A 91 -7.91 4.36 19.21
C ASN A 91 -7.80 4.56 17.69
N PRO A 92 -8.89 4.32 16.94
CA PRO A 92 -8.93 4.49 15.48
C PRO A 92 -8.54 5.88 14.99
N SER A 93 -8.69 6.92 15.83
CA SER A 93 -8.33 8.30 15.46
C SER A 93 -6.82 8.49 15.22
N LEU A 94 -5.98 7.54 15.66
CA LEU A 94 -4.54 7.54 15.41
C LEU A 94 -4.20 7.25 13.94
N ILE A 95 -5.09 6.57 13.21
CA ILE A 95 -4.89 6.24 11.80
C ILE A 95 -5.14 7.50 10.98
N LYS A 96 -4.15 7.94 10.19
CA LYS A 96 -4.24 9.15 9.37
C LYS A 96 -4.09 8.86 7.87
N PRO A 97 -4.64 9.73 7.00
CA PRO A 97 -4.42 9.67 5.56
C PRO A 97 -2.93 9.60 5.19
N GLY A 98 -2.58 8.74 4.23
CA GLY A 98 -1.24 8.52 3.72
C GLY A 98 -0.41 7.49 4.51
N TYR A 99 -0.91 6.97 5.63
CA TYR A 99 -0.25 5.88 6.35
C TYR A 99 -0.25 4.61 5.50
N VAL A 100 0.80 3.81 5.63
CA VAL A 100 0.91 2.52 4.92
C VAL A 100 0.46 1.41 5.87
N PHE A 101 -0.67 0.77 5.59
CA PHE A 101 -1.11 -0.35 6.42
C PHE A 101 -0.36 -1.63 6.06
N ILE A 102 -0.19 -2.54 7.02
CA ILE A 102 0.44 -3.84 6.83
C ILE A 102 -0.47 -4.94 7.36
N ILE A 103 -0.70 -5.94 6.52
CA ILE A 103 -1.32 -7.21 6.87
C ILE A 103 -0.26 -8.29 6.78
N ASP A 104 -0.12 -9.08 7.83
CA ASP A 104 0.79 -10.21 7.94
C ASP A 104 0.01 -11.51 7.76
N HIS A 105 0.31 -12.25 6.68
CA HIS A 105 -0.28 -13.55 6.40
C HIS A 105 0.60 -14.71 6.89
N GLY A 106 1.70 -14.41 7.59
CA GLY A 106 2.68 -15.41 8.02
C GLY A 106 3.63 -15.84 6.91
N ALA A 107 4.66 -16.60 7.28
CA ALA A 107 5.70 -17.11 6.37
C ALA A 107 6.34 -16.04 5.46
N GLY A 108 6.46 -14.79 5.96
CA GLY A 108 7.01 -13.66 5.21
C GLY A 108 6.08 -13.07 4.15
N LYS A 109 4.86 -13.58 4.01
CA LYS A 109 3.83 -13.08 3.10
C LYS A 109 2.96 -12.04 3.79
N GLY A 110 2.46 -11.07 3.02
CA GLY A 110 1.61 -10.03 3.55
C GLY A 110 0.97 -9.19 2.46
N HIS A 111 0.13 -8.25 2.86
CA HIS A 111 -0.52 -7.29 1.96
C HIS A 111 -0.41 -5.87 2.52
N THR A 112 -0.45 -4.88 1.64
CA THR A 112 -0.27 -3.48 2.01
C THR A 112 -0.99 -2.56 1.03
N GLY A 113 -1.19 -1.32 1.47
CA GLY A 113 -1.75 -0.23 0.69
C GLY A 113 -1.69 1.05 1.49
N ILE A 114 -2.31 2.10 0.95
CA ILE A 114 -2.27 3.45 1.51
C ILE A 114 -3.62 3.79 2.11
N VAL A 115 -3.64 4.29 3.34
CA VAL A 115 -4.85 4.78 3.99
C VAL A 115 -5.30 6.06 3.32
N GLU A 116 -6.52 6.09 2.79
CA GLU A 116 -7.20 7.29 2.31
C GLU A 116 -7.75 8.10 3.48
N LYS A 117 -8.61 7.47 4.31
CA LYS A 117 -9.26 8.08 5.47
C LYS A 117 -9.80 7.01 6.42
N VAL A 118 -10.27 7.45 7.60
CA VAL A 118 -11.11 6.64 8.49
C VAL A 118 -12.49 7.27 8.52
N ASP A 119 -13.52 6.49 8.28
CA ASP A 119 -14.90 6.95 8.20
C ASP A 119 -15.87 5.82 8.57
N GLY A 120 -16.91 6.13 9.35
CA GLY A 120 -17.92 5.15 9.76
C GLY A 120 -17.38 3.88 10.44
N GLY A 121 -16.22 3.94 11.11
CA GLY A 121 -15.56 2.78 11.73
C GLY A 121 -14.78 1.88 10.75
N PHE A 122 -14.67 2.28 9.49
CA PHE A 122 -13.89 1.60 8.47
C PHE A 122 -12.66 2.42 8.08
N VAL A 123 -11.63 1.72 7.62
CA VAL A 123 -10.48 2.33 6.96
C VAL A 123 -10.77 2.31 5.46
N HIS A 124 -10.69 3.47 4.82
CA HIS A 124 -10.69 3.58 3.38
C HIS A 124 -9.25 3.44 2.90
N THR A 125 -9.00 2.61 1.90
CA THR A 125 -7.64 2.29 1.44
C THR A 125 -7.54 2.24 -0.07
N ILE A 126 -6.40 2.70 -0.61
CA ILE A 126 -6.01 2.53 -2.00
C ILE A 126 -4.96 1.42 -2.07
N GLU A 127 -5.28 0.36 -2.82
CA GLU A 127 -4.52 -0.89 -2.79
C GLU A 127 -4.21 -1.38 -4.20
N GLY A 128 -2.92 -1.59 -4.49
CA GLY A 128 -2.48 -2.31 -5.68
C GLY A 128 -2.46 -3.82 -5.44
N ASN A 129 -2.55 -4.59 -6.51
CA ASN A 129 -2.66 -6.05 -6.50
C ASN A 129 -3.80 -6.52 -5.58
N SER A 130 -4.92 -5.79 -5.66
CA SER A 130 -6.15 -6.05 -4.90
C SER A 130 -7.32 -6.35 -5.85
N ASN A 131 -8.48 -6.68 -5.31
CA ASN A 131 -9.73 -6.86 -6.04
C ASN A 131 -10.84 -6.05 -5.35
N PRO A 132 -12.05 -5.90 -5.91
CA PRO A 132 -13.10 -5.11 -5.29
C PRO A 132 -13.44 -5.51 -3.84
N ASN A 133 -13.14 -6.76 -3.45
CA ASN A 133 -13.35 -7.30 -2.11
C ASN A 133 -12.11 -7.21 -1.19
N GLY A 134 -10.98 -6.65 -1.67
CA GLY A 134 -9.77 -6.41 -0.86
C GLY A 134 -8.87 -7.64 -0.63
N SER A 135 -8.93 -8.66 -1.49
CA SER A 135 -8.12 -9.89 -1.37
C SER A 135 -6.73 -9.77 -2.02
N SER A 136 -5.77 -10.53 -1.47
CA SER A 136 -4.32 -10.49 -1.74
C SER A 136 -3.88 -11.03 -3.11
N ASN A 137 -4.75 -11.72 -3.85
CA ASN A 137 -4.53 -12.15 -5.23
C ASN A 137 -5.37 -11.26 -6.15
N GLY A 138 -5.03 -9.99 -6.16
CA GLY A 138 -5.80 -9.00 -6.87
C GLY A 138 -5.39 -8.79 -8.32
N ILE A 139 -6.25 -8.12 -9.06
CA ILE A 139 -6.14 -7.91 -10.50
C ILE A 139 -5.85 -6.45 -10.89
N GLY A 140 -5.74 -5.55 -9.91
CA GLY A 140 -5.64 -4.13 -10.18
C GLY A 140 -5.51 -3.24 -8.94
N VAL A 141 -5.66 -1.94 -9.16
CA VAL A 141 -5.67 -0.91 -8.12
C VAL A 141 -7.11 -0.53 -7.78
N PHE A 142 -7.49 -0.69 -6.52
CA PHE A 142 -8.85 -0.46 -6.05
C PHE A 142 -8.89 0.49 -4.84
N ASN A 143 -10.01 1.22 -4.73
CA ASN A 143 -10.39 1.89 -3.49
C ASN A 143 -11.32 0.97 -2.68
N ILE A 144 -10.85 0.53 -1.52
CA ILE A 144 -11.60 -0.32 -0.59
C ILE A 144 -12.15 0.56 0.53
N THR A 145 -13.47 0.78 0.54
CA THR A 145 -14.13 1.72 1.46
C THR A 145 -14.65 1.07 2.74
N LYS A 146 -14.62 -0.27 2.84
CA LYS A 146 -15.19 -1.03 3.96
C LYS A 146 -14.16 -1.93 4.66
N ARG A 147 -12.87 -1.57 4.62
CA ARG A 147 -11.84 -2.36 5.31
C ARG A 147 -12.03 -2.22 6.82
N LYS A 148 -12.32 -3.33 7.50
CA LYS A 148 -12.41 -3.36 8.96
C LYS A 148 -11.04 -3.07 9.56
N ILE A 149 -10.97 -2.21 10.57
CA ILE A 149 -9.72 -1.86 11.26
C ILE A 149 -9.01 -3.12 11.77
N ASN A 150 -9.75 -4.08 12.33
CA ASN A 150 -9.21 -5.34 12.85
C ASN A 150 -8.73 -6.33 11.77
N SER A 151 -8.98 -6.07 10.48
CA SER A 151 -8.40 -6.86 9.39
C SER A 151 -6.94 -6.48 9.11
N ILE A 152 -6.49 -5.31 9.59
CA ILE A 152 -5.11 -4.86 9.55
C ILE A 152 -4.40 -5.36 10.82
N ASN A 153 -3.86 -6.57 10.73
CA ASN A 153 -3.38 -7.31 11.91
C ASN A 153 -1.93 -6.95 12.33
N LYS A 154 -1.12 -6.32 11.48
CA LYS A 154 0.25 -5.92 11.83
C LYS A 154 0.31 -4.49 12.36
N GLY A 155 -0.27 -3.55 11.61
CA GLY A 155 -0.33 -2.15 11.97
C GLY A 155 -0.11 -1.23 10.78
N TYR A 156 0.41 -0.03 11.05
CA TYR A 156 0.60 1.04 10.10
C TYR A 156 2.00 1.62 10.20
N ILE A 157 2.61 1.94 9.07
CA ILE A 157 3.87 2.67 9.00
C ILE A 157 3.54 4.15 8.76
N VAL A 158 4.11 4.99 9.60
CA VAL A 158 3.94 6.44 9.62
C VAL A 158 5.22 7.08 9.09
N TYR A 159 5.11 7.70 7.92
CA TYR A 159 6.16 8.50 7.29
C TYR A 159 5.81 9.99 7.39
N SER A 160 6.83 10.86 7.37
CA SER A 160 6.71 12.33 7.39
C SER A 160 6.92 12.99 6.03
#